data_AF-A0A8D8P263-F1
#
_entry.id   AF-A0A8D8P263-F1
#
_cell.length_a   1.000
_cell.length_b   1.000
_cell.length_c   1.000
_cell.angle_alpha   90.00
_cell.angle_beta   90.00
_cell.angle_gamma   90.00
#
_symmetry.space_group_name_H-M   'P 1'
#
loop_
_entity.id
_entity.type
_entity.pdbx_description
1 polymer ?
#
loop_
_entity_poly.entity_id
_entity_poly.type
_entity_poly.pdbx_seq_one_letter_code
_entity_poly.pdbx_strand_id
1 'polypeptide(L)'
;AEQVEEMLSASYKKDAEQKPQTLLFSATCPSWVYDVAKKYMRSQFIHVDLIGKKTQKAATTVEHLAIACHWSQRASVIGDVIQVYSGSHGRTIVFCETKKEATELSLNTSIKQSAQSLHGDIPQKQREVTLKGFRNGSFEVLVATNVAARGLDIPEV
;
A
#
# COMPACT_ATOMS: atom_id res chain seq x y z
N ALA A 1 -14.24 -8.69 -6.06
CA ALA A 1 -15.05 -8.84 -7.28
C ALA A 1 -16.53 -8.87 -6.94
N GLU A 2 -16.98 -9.79 -6.07
CA GLU A 2 -18.41 -9.97 -5.72
C GLU A 2 -19.10 -8.70 -5.22
N GLN A 3 -18.50 -7.97 -4.26
CA GLN A 3 -19.07 -6.71 -3.77
C GLN A 3 -19.26 -5.64 -4.86
N VAL A 4 -18.35 -5.59 -5.85
CA VAL A 4 -18.44 -4.63 -6.96
C VAL A 4 -19.56 -5.01 -7.91
N GLU A 5 -19.72 -6.31 -8.21
CA GLU A 5 -20.83 -6.82 -9.00
C GLU A 5 -22.18 -6.57 -8.32
N GLU A 6 -22.25 -6.75 -7.00
CA GLU A 6 -23.45 -6.51 -6.21
C GLU A 6 -23.87 -5.02 -6.29
N MET A 7 -22.92 -4.11 -6.05
CA MET A 7 -23.15 -2.66 -6.14
C MET A 7 -23.60 -2.21 -7.54
N LEU A 8 -22.95 -2.72 -8.59
CA LEU A 8 -23.29 -2.37 -9.96
C LEU A 8 -24.60 -3.00 -10.41
N SER A 9 -24.88 -4.25 -10.05
CA SER A 9 -26.16 -4.90 -10.39
C SER A 9 -27.35 -4.22 -9.74
N ALA A 10 -27.22 -3.75 -8.49
CA ALA A 10 -28.26 -2.96 -7.82
C ALA A 10 -28.55 -1.62 -8.53
N SER A 11 -27.54 -1.04 -9.18
CA SER A 11 -27.64 0.25 -9.89
C SER A 11 -28.21 0.12 -11.31
N TYR A 12 -28.16 -1.07 -11.91
CA TYR A 12 -28.62 -1.34 -13.26
C TYR A 12 -29.94 -2.13 -13.24
N LYS A 13 -31.06 -1.41 -13.13
CA LYS A 13 -32.40 -2.00 -13.24
C LYS A 13 -32.65 -2.52 -14.66
N LYS A 14 -33.22 -3.72 -14.77
CA LYS A 14 -33.53 -4.38 -16.06
C LYS A 14 -34.39 -3.54 -17.00
N ASP A 15 -35.25 -2.67 -16.44
CA ASP A 15 -36.27 -1.92 -17.19
C ASP A 15 -36.05 -0.40 -17.17
N ALA A 16 -34.86 0.07 -16.78
CA ALA A 16 -34.57 1.51 -16.79
C ALA A 16 -34.31 2.00 -18.23
N GLU A 17 -35.09 3.00 -18.67
CA GLU A 17 -34.93 3.65 -19.98
C GLU A 17 -33.54 4.27 -20.19
N GLN A 18 -32.86 4.64 -19.10
CA GLN A 18 -31.52 5.24 -19.13
C GLN A 18 -30.56 4.50 -18.21
N LYS A 19 -29.45 4.01 -18.78
CA LYS A 19 -28.32 3.47 -18.02
C LYS A 19 -27.56 4.59 -17.33
N PRO A 20 -27.11 4.40 -16.07
CA PRO A 20 -26.31 5.40 -15.38
C PRO A 20 -24.98 5.65 -16.11
N GLN A 21 -24.38 6.82 -15.84
CA GLN A 21 -23.00 7.06 -16.22
C GLN A 21 -22.09 6.27 -15.28
N THR A 22 -21.27 5.39 -15.86
CA THR A 22 -20.35 4.54 -15.09
C THR A 22 -18.91 4.91 -15.36
N LEU A 23 -18.21 5.20 -14.28
CA LEU A 23 -16.78 5.47 -14.25
C LEU A 23 -16.15 4.40 -13.35
N LEU A 24 -15.20 3.63 -13.89
CA LEU A 24 -14.44 2.64 -13.13
C LEU A 24 -13.00 3.13 -12.99
N PHE A 25 -12.51 3.16 -11.76
CA PHE A 25 -11.15 3.55 -11.43
C PHE A 25 -10.47 2.39 -10.72
N SER A 26 -9.29 2.00 -11.21
CA SER A 26 -8.48 0.98 -10.54
C SER A 26 -7.00 1.27 -10.72
N ALA A 27 -6.22 0.96 -9.69
CA ALA A 27 -4.76 1.02 -9.75
C ALA A 27 -4.17 -0.19 -10.51
N THR A 28 -4.90 -1.30 -10.56
CA THR A 28 -4.52 -2.51 -11.32
C THR A 28 -5.74 -3.07 -12.06
N CYS A 29 -5.53 -3.65 -13.24
CA CYS A 29 -6.61 -4.23 -14.05
C CYS A 29 -6.38 -5.73 -14.24
N PRO A 30 -6.60 -6.58 -13.22
CA PRO A 30 -6.70 -8.03 -13.42
C PRO A 30 -7.95 -8.38 -14.25
N SER A 31 -8.01 -9.59 -14.80
CA SER A 31 -9.07 -10.04 -15.71
C SER A 31 -10.49 -9.72 -15.23
N TRP A 32 -10.79 -9.93 -13.95
CA TRP A 32 -12.11 -9.67 -13.40
C TRP A 32 -12.53 -8.19 -13.49
N VAL A 33 -11.58 -7.24 -13.43
CA VAL A 33 -11.89 -5.80 -13.61
C VAL A 33 -12.32 -5.54 -15.04
N TYR A 34 -11.66 -6.16 -16.02
CA TYR A 34 -12.05 -6.07 -17.42
C TYR A 34 -13.42 -6.70 -17.67
N ASP A 35 -13.72 -7.83 -17.03
CA ASP A 35 -15.01 -8.50 -17.17
C ASP A 35 -16.16 -7.63 -16.62
N VAL A 36 -15.95 -7.00 -15.46
CA VAL A 36 -16.89 -6.02 -14.89
C VAL A 36 -17.03 -4.81 -15.82
N ALA A 37 -15.94 -4.26 -16.34
CA ALA A 37 -15.98 -3.12 -17.25
C ALA A 37 -16.79 -3.45 -18.53
N LYS A 38 -16.55 -4.61 -19.15
CA LYS A 38 -17.29 -5.07 -20.33
C LYS A 38 -18.77 -5.29 -20.05
N LYS A 39 -19.12 -5.77 -18.86
CA LYS A 39 -20.51 -6.08 -18.46
C LYS A 39 -21.35 -4.82 -18.25
N TYR A 40 -20.79 -3.80 -17.61
CA TYR A 40 -21.57 -2.63 -17.17
C TYR A 40 -21.31 -1.36 -18.01
N MET A 41 -20.11 -1.17 -18.58
CA MET A 41 -19.83 0.02 -19.40
C MET A 41 -20.50 -0.08 -20.78
N ARG A 42 -20.70 1.07 -21.42
CA ARG A 42 -21.21 1.13 -22.80
C ARG A 42 -20.18 0.53 -23.76
N SER A 43 -20.64 0.02 -24.90
CA SER A 43 -19.78 -0.57 -25.94
C SER A 43 -18.63 0.35 -26.41
N GLN A 44 -18.86 1.66 -26.41
CA GLN A 44 -17.88 2.70 -26.80
C GLN A 44 -17.12 3.34 -25.62
N PHE A 45 -16.81 2.57 -24.57
CA PHE A 45 -16.07 3.12 -23.43
C PHE A 45 -14.62 3.49 -23.80
N ILE A 46 -14.12 4.56 -23.20
CA ILE A 46 -12.71 4.95 -23.31
C ILE A 46 -11.94 4.25 -22.20
N HIS A 47 -10.95 3.45 -22.57
CA HIS A 47 -10.00 2.85 -21.63
C HIS A 47 -8.72 3.68 -21.60
N VAL A 48 -8.40 4.28 -20.45
CA VAL A 48 -7.16 5.00 -20.23
C VAL A 48 -6.23 4.11 -19.40
N ASP A 49 -5.20 3.56 -20.05
CA ASP A 49 -4.17 2.75 -19.40
C ASP A 49 -2.82 3.47 -19.52
N LEU A 50 -2.29 3.91 -18.39
CA LEU A 50 -1.02 4.63 -18.30
C LEU A 50 0.20 3.70 -18.24
N ILE A 51 0.01 2.39 -18.03
CA ILE A 51 1.08 1.40 -17.85
C ILE A 51 1.24 0.56 -19.14
N GLY A 52 0.15 0.29 -19.85
CA GLY A 52 0.13 -0.44 -21.12
C GLY A 52 0.68 -1.87 -20.99
N LYS A 53 1.45 -2.33 -21.99
CA LYS A 53 2.06 -3.67 -21.99
C LYS A 53 3.28 -3.82 -21.07
N LYS A 54 3.64 -2.80 -20.27
CA LYS A 54 4.65 -2.97 -19.22
C LYS A 54 4.03 -3.84 -18.13
N THR A 55 4.10 -5.14 -18.33
CA THR A 55 3.74 -6.16 -17.36
C THR A 55 4.30 -5.76 -16.00
N GLN A 56 3.51 -5.90 -14.95
CA GLN A 56 3.95 -5.83 -13.55
C GLN A 56 5.08 -6.83 -13.32
N LYS A 57 6.29 -6.50 -13.75
CA LYS A 57 7.49 -7.22 -13.40
C LYS A 57 7.89 -6.65 -12.06
N ALA A 58 7.92 -7.51 -11.04
CA ALA A 58 8.71 -7.22 -9.86
C ALA A 58 10.09 -6.74 -10.35
N ALA A 59 10.61 -5.69 -9.71
CA ALA A 59 11.91 -5.17 -10.09
C ALA A 59 12.93 -6.32 -10.03
N THR A 60 13.62 -6.60 -11.14
CA THR A 60 14.59 -7.71 -11.21
C THR A 60 15.81 -7.46 -10.33
N THR A 61 15.92 -6.26 -9.77
CA THR A 61 16.95 -5.81 -8.83
C THR A 61 16.54 -6.00 -7.37
N VAL A 62 15.34 -6.53 -7.09
CA VAL A 62 14.84 -6.74 -5.72
C VAL A 62 14.87 -8.23 -5.38
N GLU A 63 15.58 -8.56 -4.31
CA GLU A 63 15.55 -9.89 -3.70
C GLU A 63 14.44 -9.94 -2.64
N HIS A 64 13.67 -11.02 -2.64
CA HIS A 64 12.60 -11.25 -1.68
C HIS A 64 13.00 -12.36 -0.72
N LEU A 65 13.05 -12.04 0.58
CA LEU A 65 13.37 -12.99 1.65
C LEU A 65 12.14 -13.24 2.52
N ALA A 66 11.99 -14.48 2.99
CA ALA A 66 10.95 -14.87 3.95
C ALA A 66 11.63 -15.46 5.19
N ILE A 67 11.39 -14.85 6.35
CA ILE A 67 12.01 -15.23 7.62
C ILE A 67 10.92 -15.76 8.56
N ALA A 68 10.98 -17.05 8.86
CA ALA A 68 10.09 -17.66 9.84
C ALA A 68 10.52 -17.28 11.26
N CYS A 69 9.59 -16.74 12.06
CA CYS A 69 9.83 -16.46 13.46
C CYS A 69 8.54 -16.60 14.28
N HIS A 70 8.69 -16.85 15.57
CA HIS A 70 7.54 -16.83 16.48
C HIS A 70 7.06 -15.39 16.69
N TRP A 71 5.76 -15.19 16.89
CA TRP A 71 5.16 -13.87 17.03
C TRP A 71 5.85 -12.97 18.07
N SER A 72 6.18 -13.55 19.23
CA SER A 72 6.86 -12.83 20.32
C SER A 72 8.26 -12.33 19.97
N GLN A 73 8.92 -12.93 18.97
CA GLN A 73 10.26 -12.55 18.51
C GLN A 73 10.23 -11.58 17.33
N ARG A 74 9.05 -11.33 16.74
CA ARG A 74 8.90 -10.55 15.51
C ARG A 74 9.61 -9.18 15.58
N ALA A 75 9.46 -8.46 16.69
CA ALA A 75 10.12 -7.16 16.84
C ALA A 75 11.66 -7.25 16.87
N SER A 76 12.21 -8.25 17.56
CA SER A 76 13.65 -8.51 17.60
C SER A 76 14.19 -8.86 16.21
N VAL A 77 13.51 -9.78 15.51
CA VAL A 77 13.91 -10.20 14.17
C VAL A 77 13.86 -9.03 13.18
N ILE A 78 12.83 -8.18 13.26
CA ILE A 78 12.75 -6.97 12.44
C ILE A 78 13.93 -6.04 12.74
N GLY A 79 14.25 -5.81 14.02
CA GLY A 79 15.39 -5.01 14.43
C GLY A 79 16.72 -5.53 13.89
N ASP A 80 16.95 -6.84 13.97
CA ASP A 80 18.14 -7.50 13.45
C ASP A 80 18.24 -7.37 11.92
N VAL A 81 17.12 -7.57 11.20
CA VAL A 81 17.06 -7.39 9.74
C VAL A 81 17.40 -5.94 9.35
N ILE A 82 16.80 -4.95 10.01
CA ILE A 82 17.11 -3.53 9.76
C ILE A 82 18.60 -3.27 10.02
N GLN A 83 19.15 -3.79 11.12
CA GLN A 83 20.55 -3.59 11.47
C GLN A 83 21.52 -4.23 10.45
N VAL A 84 21.21 -5.41 9.93
CA VAL A 84 22.06 -6.15 8.99
C VAL A 84 22.01 -5.54 7.59
N TYR A 85 20.81 -5.21 7.09
CA TYR A 85 20.63 -4.79 5.70
C TYR A 85 20.68 -3.27 5.52
N SER A 86 20.19 -2.49 6.50
CA SER A 86 20.13 -1.02 6.42
C SER A 86 21.17 -0.33 7.30
N GLY A 87 21.72 -1.02 8.30
CA GLY A 87 22.70 -0.44 9.22
C GLY A 87 22.10 0.68 10.08
N SER A 88 22.94 1.59 10.56
CA SER A 88 22.53 2.69 11.45
C SER A 88 21.97 3.91 10.72
N HIS A 89 22.20 4.03 9.41
CA HIS A 89 21.84 5.23 8.62
C HIS A 89 20.98 4.92 7.38
N GLY A 90 20.74 3.65 7.06
CA GLY A 90 19.87 3.25 5.96
C GLY A 90 18.41 3.46 6.31
N ARG A 91 17.65 4.00 5.34
CA ARG A 91 16.21 4.20 5.49
C ARG A 91 15.48 2.86 5.30
N THR A 92 14.51 2.58 6.15
CA THR A 92 13.70 1.36 6.06
C THR A 92 12.22 1.68 6.27
N ILE A 93 11.36 1.05 5.46
CA ILE A 93 9.92 1.07 5.70
C ILE A 93 9.48 -0.30 6.21
N VAL A 94 8.74 -0.33 7.31
CA VAL A 94 8.17 -1.55 7.88
C VAL A 94 6.65 -1.48 7.75
N PHE A 95 6.07 -2.43 7.03
CA PHE A 95 4.61 -2.53 6.91
C PHE A 95 4.02 -3.48 7.95
N CYS A 96 2.95 -3.05 8.60
CA CYS A 96 2.16 -3.88 9.50
C CYS A 96 0.66 -3.76 9.21
N GLU A 97 -0.13 -4.67 9.78
CA GLU A 97 -1.55 -4.75 9.48
C GLU A 97 -2.34 -3.66 10.21
N THR A 98 -2.10 -3.52 11.51
CA THR A 98 -2.91 -2.64 12.36
C THR A 98 -2.19 -1.35 12.75
N LYS A 99 -2.97 -0.30 13.02
CA LYS A 99 -2.46 0.97 13.58
C LYS A 99 -1.80 0.80 14.95
N LYS A 100 -2.28 -0.16 15.75
CA LYS A 100 -1.75 -0.47 17.07
C LYS A 100 -0.33 -1.02 16.95
N GLU A 101 -0.14 -2.00 16.08
CA GLU A 101 1.19 -2.56 15.81
C GLU A 101 2.15 -1.52 15.24
N ALA A 102 1.68 -0.61 14.37
CA ALA A 102 2.53 0.43 13.81
C ALA A 102 3.15 1.28 14.92
N THR A 103 2.33 1.69 15.88
CA THR A 103 2.76 2.48 17.04
C THR A 103 3.63 1.66 17.98
N GLU A 104 3.21 0.46 18.37
CA GLU A 104 3.98 -0.41 19.28
C GLU A 104 5.35 -0.75 18.72
N LEU A 105 5.45 -1.05 17.42
CA LEU A 105 6.70 -1.39 16.78
C LEU A 105 7.61 -0.17 16.64
N SER A 106 7.07 1.00 16.31
CA SER A 106 7.87 2.24 16.25
C SER A 106 8.48 2.66 17.59
N LEU A 107 7.90 2.22 18.71
CA LEU A 107 8.40 2.47 20.06
C LEU A 107 9.19 1.29 20.65
N ASN A 108 9.32 0.19 19.91
CA ASN A 108 9.93 -1.02 20.41
C ASN A 108 11.45 -0.88 20.47
N THR A 109 12.04 -1.20 21.62
CA THR A 109 13.50 -1.09 21.86
C THR A 109 14.34 -2.02 21.00
N SER A 110 13.73 -3.02 20.34
CA SER A 110 14.42 -3.88 19.38
C SER A 110 14.82 -3.13 18.11
N ILE A 111 14.07 -2.08 17.73
CA ILE A 111 14.45 -1.18 16.64
C ILE A 111 15.37 -0.10 17.23
N LYS A 112 16.66 -0.18 16.88
CA LYS A 112 17.70 0.68 17.48
C LYS A 112 17.79 2.05 16.82
N GLN A 113 17.28 2.17 15.59
CA GLN A 113 17.22 3.39 14.80
C GLN A 113 16.05 4.27 15.24
N SER A 114 16.07 5.55 14.86
CA SER A 114 14.92 6.43 15.11
C SER A 114 13.75 5.99 14.24
N ALA A 115 12.61 5.76 14.87
CA ALA A 115 11.41 5.23 14.22
C ALA A 115 10.19 6.11 14.45
N GLN A 116 9.34 6.24 13.43
CA GLN A 116 8.03 6.87 13.56
C GLN A 116 6.94 6.05 12.87
N SER A 117 5.72 6.11 13.41
CA SER A 117 4.56 5.42 12.84
C SER A 117 3.79 6.30 11.84
N LEU A 118 3.12 5.67 10.88
CA LEU A 118 2.24 6.31 9.90
C LEU A 118 0.99 5.46 9.67
N HIS A 119 -0.14 5.89 10.21
CA HIS A 119 -1.41 5.18 10.13
C HIS A 119 -2.62 6.14 10.10
N GLY A 120 -3.83 5.60 9.91
CA GLY A 120 -5.06 6.37 9.67
C GLY A 120 -5.48 7.32 10.80
N ASP A 121 -5.20 6.98 12.06
CA ASP A 121 -5.52 7.88 13.19
C ASP A 121 -4.56 9.10 13.29
N ILE A 122 -3.45 9.13 12.54
CA ILE A 122 -2.56 10.29 12.53
C ILE A 122 -3.18 11.38 11.65
N PRO A 123 -3.39 12.61 12.16
CA PRO A 123 -3.92 13.70 11.37
C PRO A 123 -3.09 13.96 10.11
N GLN A 124 -3.76 14.29 9.00
CA GLN A 124 -3.11 14.48 7.70
C GLN A 124 -1.90 15.43 7.75
N LYS A 125 -2.02 16.56 8.47
CA LYS A 125 -0.91 17.50 8.69
C LYS A 125 0.31 16.85 9.33
N GLN A 126 0.10 15.98 10.32
CA GLN A 126 1.18 15.25 10.99
C GLN A 126 1.76 14.16 10.08
N ARG A 127 0.93 13.49 9.28
CA ARG A 127 1.38 12.51 8.27
C ARG A 127 2.37 13.14 7.29
N GLU A 128 2.06 14.35 6.80
CA GLU A 128 2.94 15.09 5.89
C GLU A 128 4.27 15.48 6.54
N VAL A 129 4.25 15.91 7.81
CA VAL A 129 5.46 16.21 8.58
C VAL A 129 6.33 14.98 8.78
N THR A 130 5.74 13.86 9.22
CA THR A 130 6.44 12.59 9.41
C THR A 130 7.04 12.09 8.10
N LEU A 131 6.29 12.13 7.00
CA LEU A 131 6.81 11.75 5.68
C LEU A 131 7.93 12.65 5.19
N LYS A 132 7.83 13.97 5.41
CA LYS A 132 8.91 14.91 5.09
C LYS A 132 10.15 14.63 5.94
N GLY A 133 9.97 14.36 7.24
CA GLY A 133 11.06 13.98 8.14
C GLY A 133 11.77 12.71 7.66
N PHE A 134 11.01 11.68 7.28
CA PHE A 134 11.57 10.44 6.75
C PHE A 134 12.33 10.67 5.42
N ARG A 135 11.74 11.42 4.48
CA ARG A 135 12.38 11.75 3.20
C ARG A 135 13.69 12.52 3.38
N ASN A 136 13.74 13.41 4.37
CA ASN A 136 14.92 14.22 4.68
C ASN A 136 15.94 13.50 5.58
N GLY A 137 15.68 12.24 5.99
CA GLY A 137 16.57 11.48 6.87
C GLY A 137 16.58 11.99 8.32
N SER A 138 15.52 12.67 8.78
CA SER A 138 15.39 13.06 10.20
C SER A 138 15.19 11.87 11.15
N PHE A 139 14.78 10.72 10.59
CA PHE A 139 14.74 9.43 11.25
C PHE A 139 14.82 8.34 10.17
N GLU A 140 15.24 7.14 10.55
CA GLU A 140 15.62 6.09 9.60
C GLU A 140 14.54 5.02 9.37
N VAL A 141 13.58 4.85 10.28
CA VAL A 141 12.57 3.79 10.17
C VAL A 141 11.15 4.33 10.15
N LEU A 142 10.41 4.09 9.06
CA LEU A 142 9.00 4.43 8.95
C LEU A 142 8.14 3.16 9.11
N VAL A 143 7.36 3.07 10.18
CA VAL A 143 6.44 1.95 10.40
C VAL A 143 5.04 2.34 9.93
N ALA A 144 4.53 1.72 8.88
CA ALA A 144 3.29 2.14 8.23
C ALA A 144 2.27 1.00 8.11
N THR A 145 0.98 1.36 8.08
CA THR A 145 -0.05 0.41 7.64
C THR A 145 -0.19 0.41 6.12
N ASN A 146 -0.74 -0.67 5.56
CA ASN A 146 -1.00 -0.78 4.12
C ASN A 146 -1.82 0.40 3.53
N VAL A 147 -2.65 1.05 4.36
CA VAL A 147 -3.44 2.22 3.96
C VAL A 147 -2.54 3.46 3.78
N ALA A 148 -1.53 3.61 4.63
CA ALA A 148 -0.60 4.72 4.57
C ALA A 148 0.49 4.57 3.50
N ALA A 149 0.72 3.34 3.02
CA ALA A 149 1.71 2.97 2.02
C ALA A 149 1.44 3.50 0.60
N ARG A 150 0.16 3.68 0.25
CA ARG A 150 -0.22 4.02 -1.12
C ARG A 150 0.24 5.45 -1.47
N GLY A 151 1.09 5.56 -2.49
CA GLY A 151 1.61 6.85 -2.95
C GLY A 151 2.82 7.37 -2.19
N LEU A 152 3.47 6.53 -1.36
CA LEU A 152 4.78 6.85 -0.80
C LEU A 152 5.86 6.72 -1.89
N ASP A 153 6.12 7.82 -2.59
CA ASP A 153 7.31 7.93 -3.44
C ASP A 153 8.49 8.39 -2.58
N ILE A 154 9.39 7.46 -2.26
CA ILE A 154 10.56 7.69 -1.41
C ILE A 154 11.75 6.99 -2.07
N PRO A 155 12.69 7.74 -2.67
CA PRO A 155 13.86 7.14 -3.29
C PRO A 155 14.79 6.55 -2.22
N GLU A 156 15.47 5.45 -2.57
CA GLU A 156 16.49 4.78 -1.74
C GLU A 156 15.96 4.26 -0.38
N VAL A 157 14.97 3.39 -0.47
CA VAL A 157 14.43 2.54 0.62
C VAL A 157 14.58 1.08 0.21
#